data_AF-A0A9P7DP48-F1
#
_entry.id   AF-A0A9P7DP48-F1
#
_cell.length_a   1.000
_cell.length_b   1.000
_cell.length_c   1.000
_cell.angle_alpha   90.00
_cell.angle_beta   90.00
_cell.angle_gamma   90.00
#
_symmetry.space_group_name_H-M   'P 1'
#
loop_
_entity.id
_entity.type
_entity.pdbx_description
1 polymer ?
#
loop_
_entity_poly.entity_id
_entity_poly.type
_entity_poly.pdbx_seq_one_letter_code
_entity_poly.pdbx_strand_id
1 'polypeptide(L)'
;MCSITFVSHPFLALGTADGPGLAYLNGLISHHGKNGCQLYCGVRGCHKAGCPHYYPAHMRPPDYNVEGCNHPDVDVKNLPICSSDIYWRNLIYVLPSPNEAQ
;
A
#
# COMPACT_ATOMS: atom_id res chain seq x y z
N MET A 1 -17.29 34.49 -10.76
CA MET A 1 -16.61 33.32 -10.16
C MET A 1 -17.46 32.10 -10.47
N CYS A 2 -16.96 31.18 -11.31
CA CYS A 2 -17.66 29.94 -11.61
C CYS A 2 -17.39 28.95 -10.48
N SER A 3 -18.42 28.54 -9.74
CA SER A 3 -18.30 27.53 -8.69
C SER A 3 -18.16 26.16 -9.36
N ILE A 4 -16.99 25.54 -9.25
CA ILE A 4 -16.74 24.20 -9.76
C ILE A 4 -17.24 23.22 -8.70
N THR A 5 -18.36 22.53 -8.98
CA THR A 5 -18.91 21.53 -8.07
C THR A 5 -18.38 20.15 -8.45
N PHE A 6 -17.61 19.52 -7.57
CA PHE A 6 -17.14 18.14 -7.75
C PHE A 6 -18.16 17.15 -7.17
N VAL A 7 -18.61 16.20 -7.96
CA VAL A 7 -19.55 15.14 -7.54
C VAL A 7 -18.88 13.78 -7.69
N SER A 8 -18.62 13.11 -6.57
CA SER A 8 -18.08 11.75 -6.53
C SER A 8 -19.19 10.71 -6.32
N HIS A 9 -19.08 9.55 -6.98
CA HIS A 9 -19.96 8.40 -6.78
C HIS A 9 -19.14 7.23 -6.18
N PRO A 10 -18.83 7.26 -4.88
CA PRO A 10 -18.10 6.17 -4.26
C PRO A 10 -18.93 4.88 -4.34
N PHE A 11 -18.28 3.76 -4.67
CA PHE A 11 -18.88 2.43 -4.58
C PHE A 11 -18.06 1.59 -3.62
N LEU A 12 -18.74 0.78 -2.81
CA LEU A 12 -18.12 -0.19 -1.93
C LEU A 12 -18.15 -1.54 -2.62
N ALA A 13 -17.02 -1.97 -3.17
CA ALA A 13 -16.85 -3.36 -3.61
C ALA A 13 -16.25 -4.19 -2.48
N LEU A 14 -16.73 -5.43 -2.33
CA LEU A 14 -16.20 -6.41 -1.39
C LEU A 14 -16.21 -5.89 0.06
N GLY A 15 -17.40 -5.53 0.57
CA GLY A 15 -17.62 -5.17 1.98
C GLY A 15 -17.47 -6.36 2.93
N THR A 16 -16.32 -7.02 2.90
CA THR A 16 -15.93 -8.05 3.85
C THR A 16 -15.36 -7.34 5.09
N ALA A 17 -15.79 -7.73 6.28
CA ALA A 17 -15.12 -7.34 7.53
C ALA A 17 -13.61 -7.68 7.43
N ASP A 18 -12.76 -6.98 8.18
CA ASP A 18 -11.28 -7.08 8.24
C ASP A 18 -10.72 -8.48 8.62
N GLY A 19 -11.49 -9.54 8.42
CA GLY A 19 -11.13 -10.91 8.66
C GLY A 19 -10.16 -11.49 7.63
N PRO A 20 -9.85 -12.80 7.77
CA PRO A 20 -8.85 -13.51 6.96
C PRO A 20 -9.02 -13.37 5.44
N GLY A 21 -10.24 -13.10 4.97
CA GLY A 21 -10.55 -12.89 3.56
C GLY A 21 -9.87 -11.66 2.96
N LEU A 22 -9.70 -10.57 3.73
CA LEU A 22 -9.02 -9.36 3.26
C LEU A 22 -7.53 -9.62 3.00
N ALA A 23 -6.92 -10.57 3.71
CA ALA A 23 -5.55 -10.98 3.46
C ALA A 23 -5.40 -11.54 2.03
N TYR A 24 -6.36 -12.32 1.53
CA TYR A 24 -6.30 -12.85 0.16
C TYR A 24 -6.51 -11.76 -0.92
N LEU A 25 -7.18 -10.66 -0.57
CA LEU A 25 -7.44 -9.53 -1.47
C LEU A 25 -6.29 -8.50 -1.47
N ASN A 26 -5.72 -8.20 -0.31
CA ASN A 26 -4.65 -7.21 -0.13
C ASN A 26 -3.24 -7.82 -0.15
N GLY A 27 -3.08 -8.96 -0.85
CA GLY A 27 -1.81 -9.65 -0.99
C GLY A 27 -1.11 -9.99 0.33
N LEU A 28 -1.88 -10.34 1.35
CA LEU A 28 -1.48 -10.79 2.69
C LEU A 28 -0.78 -9.71 3.54
N ILE A 29 -0.96 -8.43 3.22
CA ILE A 29 -0.45 -7.33 4.04
C ILE A 29 -1.58 -6.65 4.82
N SER A 30 -1.33 -6.42 6.11
CA SER A 30 -2.23 -5.65 6.97
C SER A 30 -2.31 -4.18 6.52
N HIS A 31 -3.39 -3.50 6.85
CA HIS A 31 -3.65 -2.09 6.53
C HIS A 31 -2.59 -1.08 7.02
N HIS A 32 -1.57 -1.52 7.77
CA HIS A 32 -0.43 -0.71 8.19
C HIS A 32 0.81 -0.85 7.30
N GLY A 33 0.82 -1.80 6.37
CA GLY A 33 2.01 -2.11 5.59
C GLY A 33 2.34 -1.02 4.56
N LYS A 34 3.64 -0.77 4.40
CA LYS A 34 4.18 0.16 3.38
C LYS A 34 3.86 -0.27 1.95
N ASN A 35 3.85 -1.58 1.69
CA ASN A 35 3.58 -2.14 0.38
C ASN A 35 2.16 -2.71 0.34
N GLY A 36 1.48 -2.58 -0.79
CA GLY A 36 0.11 -3.09 -0.95
C GLY A 36 0.00 -4.62 -1.02
N CYS A 37 1.11 -5.35 -1.09
CA CYS A 37 1.12 -6.81 -1.12
C CYS A 37 2.49 -7.39 -0.72
N GLN A 38 2.48 -8.64 -0.24
CA GLN A 38 3.65 -9.36 0.28
C GLN A 38 4.66 -9.70 -0.81
N LEU A 39 4.18 -9.95 -2.03
CA LEU A 39 5.00 -10.26 -3.21
C LEU A 39 5.52 -9.01 -3.94
N TYR A 40 5.45 -7.83 -3.33
CA TYR A 40 6.01 -6.59 -3.88
C TYR A 40 5.50 -6.24 -5.30
N CYS A 41 4.20 -5.96 -5.40
CA CYS A 41 3.46 -5.47 -6.57
C CYS A 41 3.90 -4.07 -7.02
N GLY A 42 4.96 -3.49 -6.45
CA GLY A 42 5.40 -2.12 -6.72
C GLY A 42 4.47 -1.02 -6.21
N VAL A 43 3.24 -1.34 -5.78
CA VAL A 43 2.29 -0.38 -5.21
C VAL A 43 2.68 -0.08 -3.75
N ARG A 44 3.05 1.17 -3.51
CA ARG A 44 3.41 1.71 -2.18
C ARG A 44 2.24 2.53 -1.63
N GLY A 45 1.99 2.42 -0.33
CA GLY A 45 1.03 3.27 0.38
C GLY A 45 1.61 4.63 0.76
N CYS A 46 0.73 5.56 1.14
CA CYS A 46 1.11 6.90 1.58
C CYS A 46 1.35 6.93 3.10
N HIS A 47 2.54 7.33 3.53
CA HIS A 47 2.94 7.33 4.95
C HIS A 47 2.24 8.43 5.76
N LYS A 48 1.63 8.06 6.88
CA LYS A 48 1.08 9.05 7.80
C LYS A 48 2.22 9.71 8.58
N ALA A 49 2.49 11.00 8.32
CA ALA A 49 3.52 11.73 9.08
C ALA A 49 3.27 11.63 10.60
N GLY A 50 4.34 11.31 11.36
CA GLY A 50 4.28 11.13 12.80
C GLY A 50 3.67 9.81 13.29
N CYS A 51 3.36 8.86 12.40
CA CYS A 51 2.86 7.53 12.76
C CYS A 51 3.50 6.44 11.88
N PRO A 52 3.73 5.21 12.37
CA PRO A 52 4.34 4.14 11.57
C PRO A 52 3.39 3.53 10.52
N HIS A 53 2.31 4.22 10.18
CA HIS A 53 1.21 3.68 9.38
C HIS A 53 1.24 4.21 7.95
N TYR A 54 0.86 3.37 7.00
CA TYR A 54 0.69 3.73 5.61
C TYR A 54 -0.77 3.57 5.22
N TYR A 55 -1.31 4.54 4.49
CA TYR A 55 -2.65 4.46 3.93
C TYR A 55 -2.61 3.83 2.53
N PRO A 56 -3.58 2.96 2.19
CA PRO A 56 -3.73 2.43 0.84
C PRO A 56 -4.40 3.48 -0.06
N ALA A 57 -3.67 4.57 -0.33
CA ALA A 57 -4.10 5.65 -1.20
C ALA A 57 -3.30 5.61 -2.50
N HIS A 58 -4.00 5.53 -3.62
CA HIS A 58 -3.39 5.55 -4.96
C HIS A 58 -3.20 6.97 -5.50
N MET A 59 -3.87 7.94 -4.90
CA MET A 59 -3.78 9.36 -5.26
C MET A 59 -2.92 10.07 -4.25
N ARG A 60 -1.92 10.83 -4.72
CA ARG A 60 -1.11 11.70 -3.89
C ARG A 60 -1.92 12.95 -3.53
N PRO A 61 -2.07 13.29 -2.25
CA PRO A 61 -2.70 14.54 -1.87
C PRO A 61 -1.92 15.76 -2.41
N PRO A 62 -2.58 16.90 -2.67
CA PRO A 62 -1.88 18.14 -3.00
C PRO A 62 -0.93 18.55 -1.86
N ASP A 63 0.21 19.15 -2.22
CA ASP A 63 1.26 19.61 -1.29
C ASP A 63 1.83 18.53 -0.34
N TYR A 64 1.65 17.26 -0.68
CA TYR A 64 2.11 16.14 0.13
C TYR A 64 3.57 15.79 -0.19
N ASN A 65 4.49 16.29 0.64
CA ASN A 65 5.93 16.06 0.53
C ASN A 65 6.48 15.29 1.75
N VAL A 66 5.98 14.07 1.96
CA VAL A 66 6.52 13.17 2.99
C VAL A 66 7.66 12.35 2.37
N GLU A 67 8.81 12.36 3.01
CA GLU A 67 10.00 11.62 2.55
C GLU A 67 9.68 10.13 2.34
N GLY A 68 10.06 9.60 1.18
CA GLY A 68 9.77 8.22 0.80
C GLY A 68 8.35 7.94 0.29
N CYS A 69 7.46 8.94 0.28
CA CYS A 69 6.07 8.87 -0.20
C CYS A 69 5.73 9.94 -1.25
N ASN A 70 6.74 10.39 -2.01
CA ASN A 70 6.64 11.32 -3.13
C ASN A 70 6.42 10.63 -4.49
N HIS A 71 5.97 9.37 -4.49
CA HIS A 71 5.69 8.62 -5.73
C HIS A 71 4.50 9.23 -6.50
N PRO A 72 4.44 9.03 -7.83
CA PRO A 72 3.27 9.44 -8.62
C PRO A 72 2.02 8.66 -8.23
N ASP A 73 0.88 9.13 -8.72
CA ASP A 73 -0.40 8.44 -8.61
C ASP A 73 -0.31 7.05 -9.25
N VAL A 74 -1.01 6.09 -8.65
CA VAL A 74 -1.07 4.71 -9.14
C VAL A 74 -2.28 4.57 -10.06
N ASP A 75 -2.02 4.29 -11.33
CA ASP A 75 -3.08 3.92 -12.27
C ASP A 75 -3.53 2.48 -11.99
N VAL A 76 -4.72 2.35 -11.41
CA VAL A 76 -5.34 1.05 -11.06
C VAL A 76 -5.60 0.19 -12.31
N LYS A 77 -5.68 0.79 -13.49
CA LYS A 77 -5.84 0.04 -14.75
C LYS A 77 -4.53 -0.57 -15.24
N ASN A 78 -3.40 -0.06 -14.76
CA ASN A 78 -2.06 -0.43 -15.19
C ASN A 78 -1.16 -0.71 -13.97
N LEU A 79 -1.59 -1.66 -13.15
CA LEU A 79 -0.82 -2.05 -11.97
C LEU A 79 0.47 -2.78 -12.37
N PRO A 80 1.57 -2.59 -11.60
CA PRO A 80 2.80 -3.33 -11.85
C PRO A 80 2.60 -4.82 -11.59
N ILE A 81 3.34 -5.64 -12.35
CA ILE A 81 3.31 -7.10 -12.16
C ILE A 81 4.06 -7.45 -10.88
N CYS A 82 3.47 -8.29 -10.04
CA CYS A 82 4.13 -8.84 -8.87
C CYS A 82 5.32 -9.71 -9.29
N SER A 83 6.47 -9.56 -8.63
CA SER A 83 7.62 -10.46 -8.76
C SER A 83 7.97 -11.04 -7.39
N SER A 84 7.87 -12.37 -7.30
CA SER A 84 8.30 -13.11 -6.11
C SER A 84 9.82 -13.07 -5.92
N ASP A 85 10.61 -12.66 -6.91
CA ASP A 85 12.08 -12.61 -6.82
C ASP A 85 12.55 -11.64 -5.74
N ILE A 86 11.88 -10.48 -5.62
CA ILE A 86 12.19 -9.49 -4.58
C ILE A 86 11.84 -10.05 -3.21
N TYR A 87 10.70 -10.72 -3.09
CA TYR A 87 10.30 -11.39 -1.87
C TYR A 87 11.33 -12.42 -1.42
N TRP A 88 11.75 -13.31 -2.33
CA TRP A 88 12.75 -14.33 -2.04
C TRP A 88 14.09 -13.74 -1.64
N ARG A 89 14.58 -12.71 -2.34
CA ARG A 89 15.82 -12.01 -1.98
C ARG A 89 15.76 -11.43 -0.56
N ASN A 90 14.67 -10.76 -0.22
CA ASN A 90 14.50 -10.19 1.11
C ASN A 90 14.35 -11.29 2.17
N LEU A 91 13.66 -12.38 1.87
CA LEU A 91 13.50 -13.51 2.77
C LEU A 91 14.84 -14.17 3.10
N ILE A 92 15.70 -14.39 2.09
CA ILE A 92 17.06 -14.93 2.28
C ILE A 92 17.87 -14.06 3.24
N TYR A 93 17.67 -12.74 3.23
CA TYR A 93 18.33 -11.82 4.16
C TYR A 93 17.75 -11.87 5.58
N VAL A 94 16.42 -11.94 5.69
CA VAL A 94 15.71 -11.92 6.99
C VAL A 94 15.84 -13.24 7.75
N LEU A 95 15.77 -14.39 7.07
CA LEU A 95 15.86 -15.72 7.71
C LEU A 95 17.09 -15.93 8.62
N PRO A 96 18.31 -15.50 8.25
CA PRO A 96 19.48 -15.60 9.12
C PRO A 96 19.65 -14.42 10.08
N SER A 97 18.80 -13.39 10.02
CA SER A 97 18.94 -12.21 10.89
C SER A 97 18.62 -12.57 12.34
N PRO A 98 19.41 -12.10 13.32
CA PRO A 98 19.11 -12.32 14.74
C PRO A 98 17.80 -11.62 15.12
N ASN A 99 17.01 -12.24 15.99
CA ASN A 99 15.88 -11.58 16.63
C ASN A 99 16.26 -11.17 18.07
N GLU A 100 15.54 -10.21 18.64
CA GLU A 100 15.83 -9.73 20.01
C GLU A 100 15.51 -10.75 21.12
N ALA A 101 14.93 -11.89 20.76
CA ALA A 101 14.62 -12.99 21.69
C ALA A 101 15.68 -14.10 21.69
N GLN A 102 16.77 -13.95 20.92
CA GLN A 102 17.89 -14.91 20.80
C GLN A 102 19.21 -14.33 21.28
#